data_AF-A0A2V8Q3J8-F1
#
_entry.id   AF-A0A2V8Q3J8-F1
#
_cell.length_a   1.000
_cell.length_b   1.000
_cell.length_c   1.000
_cell.angle_alpha   90.00
_cell.angle_beta   90.00
_cell.angle_gamma   90.00
#
_symmetry.space_group_name_H-M   'P 1'
#
loop_
_entity.id
_entity.type
_entity.pdbx_description
1 polymer ?
#
loop_
_entity_poly.entity_id
_entity_poly.type
_entity_poly.pdbx_seq_one_letter_code
_entity_poly.pdbx_strand_id
1 'polypeptide(L)'
;HWIRMQRSLEETPRIFHVNWFRKDKDGNFMWPGFSENMRVLKWIVDRAHGRALAKETPIGWMPHFEDINWKGLDFSKEKFSELQKFERDAWRAEVLGHEELFIELSDRLPPETIYERELLIRRI
;
A
#
# COMPACT_ATOMS: atom_id res chain seq x y z
N HIS A 1 3.63 -4.00 -20.90
CA HIS A 1 2.22 -4.32 -21.27
C HIS A 1 1.23 -3.44 -20.51
N TRP A 2 1.20 -3.47 -19.18
CA TRP A 2 0.31 -2.67 -18.32
C TRP A 2 0.21 -1.17 -18.67
N ILE A 3 1.36 -0.48 -18.81
CA ILE A 3 1.39 0.94 -19.18
C ILE A 3 0.71 1.21 -20.54
N ARG A 4 0.87 0.31 -21.51
CA ARG A 4 0.23 0.44 -22.82
C ARG A 4 -1.28 0.22 -22.73
N MET A 5 -1.73 -0.75 -21.92
CA MET A 5 -3.14 -1.06 -21.73
C MET A 5 -3.92 0.14 -21.18
N GLN A 6 -3.31 0.94 -20.30
CA GLN A 6 -3.94 2.16 -19.79
C GLN A 6 -4.42 3.11 -20.89
N ARG A 7 -3.69 3.20 -22.02
CA ARG A 7 -4.01 4.12 -23.13
C ARG A 7 -5.29 3.74 -23.89
N SER A 8 -5.79 2.52 -23.69
CA SER A 8 -7.03 2.02 -24.31
C SER A 8 -8.21 1.96 -23.34
N LEU A 9 -8.03 2.34 -22.08
CA LEU A 9 -9.10 2.31 -21.08
C LEU A 9 -9.82 3.66 -21.05
N GLU A 10 -11.14 3.65 -21.13
CA GLU A 10 -11.98 4.83 -20.87
C GLU A 10 -12.01 5.16 -19.37
N GLU A 11 -12.01 4.13 -18.53
CA GLU A 11 -11.96 4.24 -17.07
C GLU A 11 -10.84 3.37 -16.50
N THR A 12 -9.93 3.98 -15.73
CA THR A 12 -8.84 3.26 -15.06
C THR A 12 -9.25 2.83 -13.65
N PRO A 13 -9.14 1.54 -13.31
CA PRO A 13 -9.42 1.10 -11.94
C PRO A 13 -8.38 1.67 -10.97
N ARG A 14 -8.81 1.89 -9.73
CA ARG A 14 -7.90 2.25 -8.64
C ARG A 14 -7.07 1.03 -8.24
N ILE A 15 -5.77 1.22 -8.07
CA ILE A 15 -4.83 0.16 -7.63
C ILE A 15 -4.58 0.32 -6.13
N PHE A 16 -4.63 -0.79 -5.40
CA PHE A 16 -4.38 -0.83 -3.96
C PHE A 16 -3.30 -1.85 -3.65
N HIS A 17 -2.42 -1.50 -2.71
CA HIS A 17 -1.43 -2.41 -2.15
C HIS A 17 -1.86 -2.78 -0.73
N VAL A 18 -1.90 -4.08 -0.44
CA VAL A 18 -2.33 -4.61 0.87
C VAL A 18 -1.26 -5.54 1.41
N ASN A 19 -1.01 -5.48 2.72
CA ASN A 19 -0.13 -6.41 3.42
C ASN A 19 -0.85 -6.98 4.64
N TRP A 20 -1.30 -8.23 4.54
CA TRP A 20 -1.97 -8.96 5.62
C TRP A 20 -1.00 -9.59 6.62
N PHE A 21 0.29 -9.57 6.32
CA PHE A 21 1.31 -10.39 6.96
C PHE A 21 2.34 -9.58 7.73
N ARG A 22 2.07 -8.29 7.97
CA ARG A 22 2.95 -7.44 8.77
C ARG A 22 3.11 -8.04 10.17
N LYS A 23 4.37 -8.14 10.61
CA LYS A 23 4.74 -8.65 11.94
C LYS A 23 5.19 -7.55 12.86
N ASP A 24 4.97 -7.74 14.15
CA ASP A 24 5.57 -6.92 15.20
C ASP A 24 7.03 -7.33 15.46
N LYS A 25 7.67 -6.70 16.45
CA LYS A 25 9.06 -6.96 16.84
C LYS A 25 9.27 -8.36 17.42
N ASP A 26 8.20 -8.96 17.95
CA ASP A 26 8.21 -10.29 18.55
C ASP A 26 7.88 -11.38 17.50
N GLY A 27 7.63 -10.98 16.25
CA GLY A 27 7.35 -11.86 15.12
C GLY A 27 5.88 -12.29 15.00
N ASN A 28 4.98 -11.72 15.80
CA ASN A 28 3.55 -12.02 15.73
C ASN A 28 2.89 -11.23 14.60
N PHE A 29 1.87 -11.83 13.98
CA PHE A 29 1.05 -11.11 13.00
C PHE A 29 0.26 -9.99 13.68
N MET A 30 0.43 -8.78 13.17
CA MET A 30 -0.26 -7.60 13.69
C MET A 30 -1.72 -7.54 13.25
N TRP A 31 -2.05 -8.19 12.13
CA TRP A 31 -3.41 -8.26 11.58
C TRP A 31 -3.96 -9.68 11.73
N PRO A 32 -5.20 -9.85 12.25
CA PRO A 32 -5.80 -11.16 12.45
C PRO A 32 -6.06 -11.96 11.16
N GLY A 33 -6.19 -11.28 10.01
CA GLY A 33 -6.34 -11.94 8.71
C GLY A 33 -7.70 -12.59 8.46
N PHE A 34 -7.75 -13.56 7.53
CA PHE A 34 -8.93 -14.35 7.19
C PHE A 34 -10.19 -13.51 6.90
N SER A 35 -11.27 -13.73 7.63
CA SER A 35 -12.54 -13.01 7.50
C SER A 35 -12.39 -11.51 7.75
N GLU A 36 -11.44 -11.11 8.61
CA GLU A 36 -11.26 -9.71 8.98
C GLU A 36 -10.77 -8.87 7.79
N ASN A 37 -10.14 -9.49 6.78
CA ASN A 37 -9.74 -8.85 5.53
C ASN A 37 -10.92 -8.14 4.83
N MET A 38 -12.16 -8.62 5.04
CA MET A 38 -13.37 -7.98 4.52
C MET A 38 -13.52 -6.53 4.98
N ARG A 39 -13.00 -6.16 6.16
CA ARG A 39 -13.02 -4.77 6.66
C ARG A 39 -12.22 -3.84 5.77
N VAL A 40 -11.05 -4.30 5.30
CA VAL A 40 -10.18 -3.54 4.40
C VAL A 40 -10.70 -3.58 2.96
N LEU A 41 -11.23 -4.72 2.50
CA LEU A 41 -11.89 -4.79 1.18
C LEU A 41 -13.11 -3.87 1.09
N LYS A 42 -13.90 -3.76 2.16
CA LYS A 42 -14.99 -2.78 2.26
C LYS A 42 -14.46 -1.36 2.08
N TRP A 43 -13.38 -1.00 2.78
CA TRP A 43 -12.75 0.32 2.64
C TRP A 43 -12.24 0.57 1.22
N ILE A 44 -11.62 -0.41 0.57
CA ILE A 44 -11.18 -0.34 -0.83
C ILE A 44 -12.37 -0.02 -1.76
N VAL A 45 -13.49 -0.74 -1.59
CA VAL A 45 -14.71 -0.51 -2.37
C VAL A 45 -15.26 0.90 -2.13
N ASP A 46 -15.34 1.34 -0.88
CA ASP A 46 -15.83 2.69 -0.57
C ASP A 46 -14.89 3.77 -1.10
N ARG A 47 -13.57 3.56 -1.03
CA ARG A 47 -12.56 4.49 -1.55
C ARG A 47 -12.64 4.59 -3.07
N ALA A 48 -12.83 3.48 -3.78
CA ALA A 48 -13.00 3.45 -5.23
C ALA A 48 -14.23 4.24 -5.70
N HIS A 49 -15.28 4.30 -4.89
CA HIS A 49 -16.50 5.06 -5.17
C HIS A 49 -16.55 6.46 -4.52
N GLY A 50 -15.44 6.92 -3.91
CA GLY A 50 -15.39 8.25 -3.28
C GLY A 50 -16.20 8.37 -1.98
N ARG A 51 -16.56 7.25 -1.33
CA ARG A 51 -17.34 7.20 -0.08
C ARG A 51 -16.50 7.07 1.19
N ALA A 52 -15.18 6.92 1.06
CA ALA A 52 -14.25 6.83 2.19
C ALA A 52 -13.10 7.82 2.06
N LEU A 53 -12.63 8.31 3.21
CA LEU A 53 -11.46 9.18 3.31
C LEU A 53 -10.17 8.35 3.39
N ALA A 54 -9.05 9.07 3.36
CA ALA A 54 -7.72 8.51 3.52
C ALA A 54 -6.74 9.62 3.94
N LYS A 55 -5.69 9.27 4.67
CA LYS A 55 -4.55 10.14 4.93
C LYS A 55 -3.49 9.95 3.87
N GLU A 56 -2.88 11.04 3.45
CA GLU A 56 -1.71 11.00 2.57
C GLU A 56 -0.47 10.57 3.36
N THR A 57 0.32 9.68 2.77
CA THR A 57 1.62 9.23 3.27
C THR A 57 2.63 9.21 2.11
N PRO A 58 3.94 9.10 2.38
CA PRO A 58 4.96 9.04 1.31
C PRO A 58 4.77 7.91 0.28
N ILE A 59 4.04 6.84 0.65
CA ILE A 59 3.74 5.67 -0.19
C ILE A 59 2.31 5.67 -0.73
N GLY A 60 1.62 6.80 -0.64
CA GLY A 60 0.25 6.98 -1.11
C GLY A 60 -0.77 7.08 0.02
N TRP A 61 -2.02 6.78 -0.31
CA TRP A 61 -3.17 7.01 0.56
C TRP A 61 -3.46 5.79 1.44
N MET A 62 -3.51 6.01 2.76
CA MET A 62 -3.75 4.97 3.76
C MET A 62 -5.03 5.29 4.55
N PRO A 63 -5.78 4.27 5.04
CA PRO A 63 -6.99 4.49 5.81
C PRO A 63 -6.73 5.23 7.14
N HIS A 64 -7.70 6.03 7.58
CA HIS A 64 -7.79 6.39 8.99
C HIS A 64 -8.33 5.21 9.81
N PHE A 65 -8.15 5.26 11.14
CA PHE A 65 -8.74 4.26 12.01
C PHE A 65 -10.27 4.29 11.88
N GLU A 66 -10.84 5.49 11.81
CA GLU A 66 -12.27 5.75 11.75
C GLU A 66 -12.91 5.28 10.43
N ASP A 67 -12.12 5.08 9.36
CA ASP A 67 -12.62 4.61 8.06
C ASP A 67 -12.83 3.09 8.00
N ILE A 68 -12.35 2.35 9.01
CA ILE A 68 -12.45 0.89 9.08
C ILE A 68 -13.58 0.51 10.04
N ASN A 69 -14.39 -0.47 9.65
CA ASN A 69 -15.41 -1.00 10.54
C ASN A 69 -14.75 -1.91 11.60
N TRP A 70 -14.81 -1.52 12.87
CA TRP A 70 -14.29 -2.30 14.01
C TRP A 70 -15.34 -3.09 14.78
N LYS A 71 -16.62 -3.01 14.39
CA LYS A 71 -17.70 -3.71 15.10
C LYS A 71 -17.40 -5.22 15.16
N GLY A 72 -17.41 -5.76 16.37
CA GLY A 72 -17.15 -7.19 16.62
C GLY A 72 -15.68 -7.60 16.58
N LEU A 73 -14.73 -6.66 16.49
CA LEU A 73 -13.30 -6.92 16.58
C LEU A 73 -12.68 -5.98 17.61
N ASP A 74 -12.08 -6.54 18.65
CA ASP A 74 -11.32 -5.76 19.64
C ASP A 74 -9.94 -5.39 19.06
N PHE A 75 -9.87 -4.22 18.43
CA PHE A 75 -8.66 -3.69 17.80
C PHE A 75 -8.48 -2.23 18.18
N SER A 76 -7.41 -1.93 18.91
CA SER A 76 -7.19 -0.58 19.42
C SER A 76 -6.62 0.35 18.34
N LYS A 77 -6.83 1.65 18.54
CA LYS A 77 -6.30 2.69 17.64
C LYS A 77 -4.77 2.70 17.63
N GLU A 78 -4.14 2.37 18.74
CA GLU A 78 -2.69 2.28 18.92
C GLU A 78 -2.14 1.12 18.09
N LYS A 79 -2.74 -0.08 18.20
CA LYS A 79 -2.37 -1.24 17.37
C LYS A 79 -2.51 -0.95 15.88
N PHE A 80 -3.56 -0.22 15.49
CA PHE A 80 -3.75 0.18 14.10
C PHE A 80 -2.73 1.20 13.63
N SER A 81 -2.40 2.17 14.48
CA SER A 81 -1.36 3.16 14.19
C SER A 81 -0.01 2.47 13.96
N GLU A 82 0.33 1.48 14.79
CA GLU A 82 1.54 0.68 14.62
C GLU A 82 1.51 -0.17 13.34
N LEU A 83 0.39 -0.85 13.07
CA LEU A 83 0.17 -1.65 11.86
C LEU A 83 0.32 -0.81 10.58
N GLN A 84 -0.13 0.45 10.61
CA GLN A 84 -0.07 1.39 9.49
C GLN A 84 1.17 2.30 9.54
N LYS A 85 2.14 2.03 10.42
CA LYS A 85 3.32 2.87 10.59
C LYS A 85 4.19 2.85 9.34
N PHE A 86 4.49 4.03 8.82
CA PHE A 86 5.48 4.23 7.77
C PHE A 86 6.86 4.45 8.40
N GLU A 87 7.81 3.57 8.10
CA GLU A 87 9.19 3.66 8.59
C GLU A 87 10.12 4.08 7.45
N ARG A 88 10.56 5.34 7.49
CA ARG A 88 11.30 5.97 6.39
C ARG A 88 12.58 5.21 6.04
N ASP A 89 13.35 4.78 7.04
CA ASP A 89 14.61 4.08 6.82
C ASP A 89 14.40 2.68 6.22
N ALA A 90 13.35 1.97 6.65
CA ALA A 90 12.98 0.68 6.06
C ALA A 90 12.60 0.83 4.57
N TRP A 91 11.83 1.86 4.23
CA TRP A 91 11.47 2.14 2.84
C TRP A 91 12.66 2.60 1.99
N ARG A 92 13.62 3.33 2.56
CA ARG A 92 14.87 3.66 1.85
C ARG A 92 15.67 2.40 1.53
N ALA A 93 15.80 1.50 2.49
CA ALA A 93 16.47 0.22 2.27
C ALA A 93 15.75 -0.61 1.19
N GLU A 94 14.42 -0.68 1.21
CA GLU A 94 13.61 -1.37 0.20
C GLU A 94 13.85 -0.80 -1.21
N VAL A 95 13.82 0.52 -1.35
CA VAL A 95 14.00 1.19 -2.66
C VAL A 95 15.41 1.03 -3.21
N LEU A 96 16.41 0.95 -2.34
CA LEU A 96 17.77 0.55 -2.72
C LEU A 96 17.80 -0.91 -3.18
N GLY A 97 17.11 -1.81 -2.47
CA GLY A 97 16.99 -3.22 -2.84
C GLY A 97 16.35 -3.47 -4.22
N HIS A 98 15.50 -2.56 -4.71
CA HIS A 98 14.97 -2.65 -6.08
C HIS A 98 16.05 -2.59 -7.18
N GLU A 99 17.25 -2.07 -6.89
CA GLU A 99 18.31 -1.87 -7.89
C GLU A 99 18.73 -3.17 -8.58
N GLU A 100 18.87 -4.26 -7.82
CA GLU A 100 19.23 -5.57 -8.36
C GLU A 100 18.21 -6.04 -9.42
N LEU A 101 16.92 -6.01 -9.06
CA LEU A 101 15.84 -6.39 -9.99
C LEU A 101 15.78 -5.48 -11.22
N PHE A 102 16.05 -4.18 -11.05
CA PHE A 102 16.02 -3.23 -12.17
C PHE A 102 17.16 -3.49 -13.15
N ILE A 103 18.34 -3.89 -12.66
CA ILE A 103 19.48 -4.32 -13.49
C ILE A 103 19.14 -5.60 -14.25
N GLU A 104 18.52 -6.58 -13.60
CA GLU A 104 18.13 -7.83 -14.28
C GLU A 104 17.12 -7.59 -15.40
N LEU A 105 16.14 -6.71 -15.18
CA LEU A 105 15.12 -6.37 -16.16
C LEU A 105 15.64 -5.47 -17.29
N SER A 106 16.68 -4.68 -17.02
CA SER A 106 17.42 -3.81 -17.94
C SER A 106 16.58 -3.19 -19.07
N ASP A 107 16.75 -3.65 -20.30
CA ASP A 107 16.15 -3.12 -21.53
C ASP A 107 14.62 -3.31 -21.60
N ARG A 108 14.07 -4.20 -20.78
CA ARG A 108 12.63 -4.48 -20.72
C ARG A 108 11.90 -3.63 -19.69
N LEU A 109 12.62 -2.89 -18.85
CA LEU A 109 12.02 -2.05 -17.82
C LEU A 109 11.41 -0.78 -18.45
N PRO A 110 10.11 -0.53 -18.28
CA PRO A 110 9.50 0.70 -18.79
C PRO A 110 10.10 1.94 -18.11
N PRO A 111 10.38 3.03 -18.86
CA PRO A 111 10.88 4.28 -18.29
C PRO A 111 9.99 4.86 -17.19
N GLU A 112 8.68 4.65 -17.30
CA GLU A 112 7.70 5.08 -16.29
C GLU A 112 7.97 4.46 -14.91
N THR A 113 8.46 3.23 -14.86
CA THR A 113 8.81 2.56 -13.59
C THR A 113 10.03 3.17 -12.93
N ILE A 114 11.02 3.60 -13.73
CA ILE A 114 12.21 4.30 -13.22
C ILE A 114 11.79 5.66 -12.64
N TYR A 115 10.95 6.39 -13.36
CA TYR A 115 10.43 7.68 -12.91
C TYR A 115 9.63 7.56 -11.59
N GLU A 116 8.75 6.57 -11.48
CA GLU A 116 8.00 6.35 -10.23
C GLU A 116 8.92 5.99 -9.06
N ARG A 117 10.00 5.23 -9.29
CA ARG A 117 11.02 4.96 -8.28
C ARG A 117 11.71 6.25 -7.83
N GLU A 118 12.11 7.11 -8.75
CA GLU A 118 12.73 8.40 -8.40
C GLU A 118 11.77 9.32 -7.62
N LEU A 119 10.50 9.37 -8.01
CA LEU A 119 9.48 10.10 -7.26
C LEU A 119 9.30 9.54 -5.86
N LEU A 120 9.34 8.21 -5.70
CA LEU A 120 9.28 7.57 -4.39
C LEU A 120 10.49 7.97 -3.54
N ILE A 121 11.70 7.96 -4.10
CA ILE A 121 12.93 8.42 -3.42
C ILE A 121 12.79 9.85 -2.91
N ARG A 122 12.13 10.75 -3.66
CA ARG A 122 11.92 12.14 -3.23
C ARG A 122 10.91 12.30 -2.10
N ARG A 123 9.96 11.37 -1.96
CA ARG A 123 8.94 11.38 -0.89
C ARG A 123 9.49 10.79 0.42
N ILE A 124 10.35 9.78 0.32
CA ILE A 124 10.99 9.07 1.45
C ILE A 124 12.34 9.69 1.84
#